data_AF-A0A5N9I5F2-F1
#
_entry.id   AF-A0A5N9I5F2-F1
#
_cell.length_a   1.000
_cell.length_b   1.000
_cell.length_c   1.000
_cell.angle_alpha   90.00
_cell.angle_beta   90.00
_cell.angle_gamma   90.00
#
_symmetry.space_group_name_H-M   'P 1'
#
loop_
_entity.id
_entity.type
_entity.pdbx_description
1 polymer ?
#
loop_
_entity_poly.entity_id
_entity_poly.type
_entity_poly.pdbx_seq_one_letter_code
_entity_poly.pdbx_strand_id
1 'polypeptide(L)'
;MKPPKDDVTDLDSEAARRALDYYLNPNPTRPSAHNRIWTLHEDVTAEQAQNHAIELLRCAAATAHETATHQEGSTRELTFALMHMIDMARALLEHRRALQNGL
;
A
#
# COMPACT_ATOMS: atom_id res chain seq x y z
N MET A 1 12.35 -60.99 24.41
CA MET A 1 11.17 -60.16 24.10
C MET A 1 11.60 -58.70 24.08
N LYS A 2 11.38 -57.99 22.97
CA LYS A 2 11.70 -56.56 22.84
C LYS A 2 10.39 -55.78 22.98
N PRO A 3 10.30 -54.77 23.85
CA PRO A 3 9.04 -54.06 24.09
C PRO A 3 8.62 -53.28 22.84
N PRO A 4 7.31 -53.13 22.57
CA PRO A 4 6.82 -52.35 21.45
C PRO A 4 7.15 -50.87 21.69
N LYS A 5 7.60 -50.17 20.65
CA LYS A 5 7.84 -48.73 20.70
C LYS A 5 6.48 -48.04 20.58
N ASP A 6 6.17 -47.21 21.56
CA ASP A 6 4.98 -46.36 21.58
C ASP A 6 5.08 -45.29 20.46
N ASP A 7 4.41 -45.52 19.33
CA ASP A 7 4.27 -44.56 18.22
C ASP A 7 3.36 -43.36 18.58
N VAL A 8 2.74 -43.39 19.77
CA VAL A 8 1.72 -42.41 20.21
C VAL A 8 2.33 -41.06 20.59
N THR A 9 3.63 -40.99 20.90
CA THR A 9 4.28 -39.75 21.38
C THR A 9 4.76 -38.78 20.30
N ASP A 10 5.02 -39.26 19.08
CA ASP A 10 5.68 -38.44 18.04
C ASP A 10 4.69 -37.55 17.26
N LEU A 11 3.47 -38.06 17.02
CA LEU A 11 2.40 -37.28 16.38
C LEU A 11 1.93 -36.12 17.27
N ASP A 12 1.79 -36.36 18.57
CA ASP A 12 1.39 -35.34 19.55
C ASP A 12 2.47 -34.26 19.70
N SER A 13 3.74 -34.67 19.60
CA SER A 13 4.89 -33.76 19.59
C SER A 13 4.90 -32.85 18.35
N GLU A 14 4.60 -33.40 17.16
CA GLU A 14 4.52 -32.61 15.93
C GLU A 14 3.31 -31.65 15.94
N ALA A 15 2.15 -32.12 16.41
CA ALA A 15 0.96 -31.30 16.56
C ALA A 15 1.18 -30.16 17.57
N ALA A 16 1.81 -30.46 18.72
CA ALA A 16 2.17 -29.46 19.71
C ALA A 16 3.17 -28.44 19.16
N ARG A 17 4.16 -28.87 18.37
CA ARG A 17 5.13 -27.98 17.75
C ARG A 17 4.48 -27.06 16.70
N ARG A 18 3.55 -27.59 15.88
CA ARG A 18 2.75 -26.77 14.95
C ARG A 18 1.88 -25.75 15.69
N ALA A 19 1.26 -26.15 16.79
CA ALA A 19 0.45 -25.25 17.61
C ALA A 19 1.29 -24.13 18.22
N LEU A 20 2.44 -24.46 18.82
CA LEU A 20 3.38 -23.48 19.38
C LEU A 20 3.89 -22.50 18.32
N ASP A 21 4.28 -22.98 17.14
CA ASP A 21 4.76 -22.13 16.05
C ASP A 21 3.68 -21.16 15.56
N TYR A 22 2.42 -21.62 15.48
CA TYR A 22 1.27 -20.78 15.13
C TYR A 22 1.01 -19.64 16.13
N TYR A 23 1.14 -19.92 17.43
CA TYR A 23 0.89 -18.93 18.49
C TYR A 23 2.08 -18.02 18.79
N LEU A 24 3.31 -18.52 18.66
CA LEU A 24 4.53 -17.78 19.00
C LEU A 24 5.10 -16.96 17.84
N ASN A 25 4.76 -17.29 16.60
CA ASN A 25 5.18 -16.54 15.42
C ASN A 25 4.02 -16.37 14.44
N PRO A 26 2.98 -15.59 14.82
CA PRO A 26 1.84 -15.38 13.94
C PRO A 26 2.31 -14.77 12.63
N ASN A 27 1.92 -15.39 11.51
CA ASN A 27 2.14 -14.78 10.20
C ASN A 27 1.62 -13.35 10.26
N PRO A 28 2.40 -12.35 9.81
CA PRO A 28 1.98 -10.96 9.84
C PRO A 28 0.61 -10.86 9.18
N THR A 29 -0.35 -10.25 9.88
CA THR A 29 -1.75 -10.20 9.48
C THR A 29 -1.82 -9.70 8.05
N ARG A 30 -2.24 -10.57 7.12
CA ARG A 30 -2.35 -10.20 5.71
C ARG A 30 -3.20 -8.92 5.64
N PRO A 31 -2.77 -7.88 4.89
CA PRO A 31 -3.58 -6.68 4.73
C PRO A 31 -4.98 -7.08 4.25
N SER A 32 -5.96 -7.04 5.14
CA SER A 32 -7.37 -7.23 4.81
C SER A 32 -7.96 -5.87 4.48
N ALA A 33 -9.08 -5.83 3.75
CA ALA A 33 -9.79 -4.57 3.50
C ALA A 33 -10.11 -3.80 4.80
N HIS A 34 -10.23 -4.53 5.92
CA HIS A 34 -10.48 -4.01 7.27
C HIS A 34 -9.24 -3.42 7.96
N ASN A 35 -8.04 -3.54 7.39
CA ASN A 35 -6.80 -2.97 7.94
C ASN A 35 -6.29 -1.76 7.12
N ARG A 36 -7.13 -1.20 6.25
CA ARG A 36 -6.81 0.05 5.57
C ARG A 36 -7.24 1.22 6.46
N ILE A 37 -6.27 2.04 6.88
CA ILE A 37 -6.51 3.27 7.66
C ILE A 37 -7.42 4.23 6.89
N TRP A 38 -7.45 4.12 5.55
CA TRP A 38 -8.38 4.85 4.69
C TRP A 38 -8.86 3.95 3.54
N THR A 39 -10.18 3.91 3.34
CA THR A 39 -10.83 3.29 2.17
C THR A 39 -11.78 4.29 1.53
N LEU A 40 -11.89 4.22 0.20
CA LEU A 40 -12.91 4.96 -0.53
C LEU A 40 -14.30 4.47 -0.14
N HIS A 41 -15.30 5.35 -0.13
CA HIS A 41 -16.69 4.95 0.11
C HIS A 41 -17.16 4.00 -1.01
N GLU A 42 -17.98 3.00 -0.66
CA GLU A 42 -18.38 1.93 -1.60
C GLU A 42 -19.10 2.45 -2.84
N ASP A 43 -19.82 3.56 -2.70
CA ASP A 43 -20.56 4.20 -3.80
C ASP A 43 -19.68 5.01 -4.77
N VAL A 44 -18.37 5.13 -4.51
CA VAL A 44 -17.50 5.93 -5.38
C VAL A 44 -17.11 5.14 -6.62
N THR A 45 -17.47 5.67 -7.78
CA THR A 45 -17.12 5.06 -9.05
C THR A 45 -15.62 5.18 -9.34
N ALA A 46 -15.10 4.32 -10.22
CA ALA A 46 -13.70 4.39 -10.65
C ALA A 46 -13.34 5.74 -11.28
N GLU A 47 -14.28 6.37 -11.99
CA GLU A 47 -14.11 7.71 -12.58
C GLU A 47 -14.01 8.78 -11.50
N GLN A 48 -14.90 8.77 -10.51
CA GLN A 48 -14.85 9.69 -9.37
C GLN A 48 -13.56 9.53 -8.57
N ALA A 49 -13.12 8.29 -8.33
CA ALA A 49 -11.86 7.99 -7.68
C ALA A 49 -10.66 8.58 -8.44
N GLN A 50 -10.66 8.45 -9.77
CA GLN A 50 -9.60 8.98 -10.63
C GLN A 50 -9.60 10.51 -10.68
N ASN A 51 -10.76 11.15 -10.78
CA ASN A 51 -10.88 12.60 -10.73
C ASN A 51 -10.36 13.15 -9.39
N HIS A 52 -10.74 12.50 -8.28
CA HIS A 52 -10.26 12.88 -6.95
C HIS A 52 -8.74 12.69 -6.81
N ALA A 53 -8.18 11.59 -7.36
CA ALA A 53 -6.73 11.38 -7.38
C ALA A 53 -5.99 12.48 -8.16
N ILE A 54 -6.53 12.92 -9.30
CA ILE A 54 -5.96 14.03 -10.09
C ILE A 54 -5.97 15.32 -9.26
N GLU A 55 -7.08 15.64 -8.60
CA GLU A 55 -7.19 16.83 -7.73
C GLU A 55 -6.18 16.77 -6.57
N LEU A 56 -6.07 15.63 -5.89
CA LEU A 56 -5.09 15.43 -4.82
C LEU A 56 -3.65 15.62 -5.31
N LEU A 57 -3.32 15.12 -6.50
CA LEU A 57 -2.01 15.33 -7.10
C LEU A 57 -1.76 16.80 -7.45
N ARG A 58 -2.78 17.56 -7.90
CA ARG A 58 -2.66 19.02 -8.09
C ARG A 58 -2.36 19.73 -6.78
N CYS A 59 -3.06 19.38 -5.70
CA CYS A 59 -2.80 19.92 -4.38
C CYS A 59 -1.37 19.59 -3.92
N ALA A 60 -0.93 18.34 -4.07
CA ALA A 60 0.41 17.92 -3.70
C ALA A 60 1.51 18.66 -4.49
N ALA A 61 1.32 18.86 -5.80
CA ALA A 61 2.24 19.64 -6.62
C ALA A 61 2.32 21.10 -6.16
N ALA A 62 1.18 21.73 -5.86
CA ALA A 62 1.15 23.09 -5.32
C ALA A 62 1.84 23.20 -3.96
N THR A 63 1.64 22.22 -3.07
CA THR A 63 2.34 22.16 -1.79
C THR A 63 3.85 21.97 -1.97
N ALA A 64 4.28 21.10 -2.88
CA ALA A 64 5.70 20.92 -3.19
C ALA A 64 6.31 22.21 -3.76
N HIS A 65 5.60 22.89 -4.66
CA HIS A 65 6.02 24.19 -5.19
C HIS A 65 6.21 25.21 -4.08
N GLU A 66 5.20 25.42 -3.24
CA GLU A 66 5.23 26.38 -2.14
C GLU A 66 6.28 26.01 -1.08
N THR A 67 6.53 24.71 -0.88
CA THR A 67 7.62 24.26 -0.02
C THR A 67 8.97 24.63 -0.64
N ALA A 68 9.16 24.39 -1.95
CA ALA A 68 10.41 24.67 -2.64
C ALA A 68 10.72 26.18 -2.73
N THR A 69 9.72 27.05 -2.80
CA THR A 69 9.92 28.52 -2.83
C THR A 69 10.53 29.04 -1.53
N HIS A 70 10.30 28.36 -0.40
CA HIS A 70 10.83 28.70 0.93
C HIS A 70 12.10 27.94 1.33
N GLN A 71 12.70 27.19 0.41
CA GLN A 71 13.92 26.41 0.65
C GLN A 71 15.06 26.89 -0.25
N GLU A 72 16.29 26.55 0.11
CA GLU A 72 17.49 26.85 -0.68
C GLU A 72 18.35 25.59 -0.87
N GLY A 73 19.31 25.67 -1.81
CA GLY A 73 20.26 24.58 -2.08
C GLY A 73 19.61 23.27 -2.50
N SER A 74 20.22 22.15 -2.08
CA SER A 74 19.80 20.80 -2.50
C SER A 74 18.37 20.43 -2.09
N THR A 75 17.88 20.94 -0.95
CA THR A 75 16.50 20.69 -0.49
C THR A 75 15.47 21.25 -1.45
N ARG A 76 15.72 22.44 -2.01
CA ARG A 76 14.86 23.04 -3.04
C ARG A 76 14.86 22.20 -4.32
N GLU A 77 16.03 21.74 -4.76
CA GLU A 77 16.17 20.88 -5.94
C GLU A 77 15.40 19.56 -5.78
N LEU A 78 15.56 18.89 -4.62
CA LEU A 78 14.82 17.67 -4.29
C LEU A 78 13.31 17.90 -4.25
N THR A 79 12.85 19.04 -3.73
CA THR A 79 11.43 19.36 -3.66
C THR A 79 10.83 19.63 -5.03
N PHE A 80 11.56 20.26 -5.95
CA PHE A 80 11.13 20.38 -7.34
C PHE A 80 11.16 19.04 -8.10
N ALA A 81 12.14 18.17 -7.82
CA ALA A 81 12.14 16.82 -8.37
C ALA A 81 10.90 16.03 -7.90
N LEU A 82 10.51 16.17 -6.63
CA LEU A 82 9.25 15.63 -6.11
C LEU A 82 8.03 16.17 -6.85
N MET A 83 7.94 17.50 -7.01
CA MET A 83 6.86 18.15 -7.78
C MET A 83 6.76 17.57 -9.20
N HIS A 84 7.90 17.39 -9.88
CA HIS A 84 7.94 16.81 -11.21
C HIS A 84 7.41 15.37 -11.25
N MET A 85 7.77 14.52 -10.28
CA MET A 85 7.22 13.17 -10.18
C MET A 85 5.70 13.16 -9.96
N ILE A 86 5.19 14.09 -9.14
CA ILE A 86 3.75 14.27 -8.90
C ILE A 86 3.03 14.66 -10.20
N ASP A 87 3.58 15.63 -10.95
CA ASP A 87 3.01 16.07 -12.22
C ASP A 87 3.02 14.95 -13.27
N MET A 88 4.06 14.12 -13.32
CA MET A 88 4.09 12.94 -14.20
C MET A 88 3.00 11.92 -13.83
N ALA A 89 2.84 11.62 -12.54
CA ALA A 89 1.78 10.72 -12.08
C ALA A 89 0.39 11.26 -12.47
N ARG A 90 0.19 12.58 -12.36
CA ARG A 90 -1.04 13.24 -12.77
C ARG A 90 -1.30 13.13 -14.27
N ALA A 91 -0.28 13.38 -15.09
CA ALA A 91 -0.38 13.29 -16.54
C ALA A 91 -0.76 11.88 -17.02
N LEU A 92 -0.25 10.83 -16.36
CA LEU A 92 -0.64 9.44 -16.66
C LEU A 92 -2.12 9.16 -16.36
N LEU A 93 -2.66 9.71 -15.27
CA LEU A 93 -4.08 9.59 -14.93
C LEU A 93 -4.96 10.43 -15.86
N GLU A 94 -4.53 11.63 -16.23
CA GLU A 94 -5.23 12.48 -17.20
C GLU A 94 -5.28 11.81 -18.57
N HIS A 95 -4.18 11.19 -19.01
CA HIS A 95 -4.14 10.42 -20.25
C HIS A 95 -5.10 9.22 -20.22
N ARG A 96 -5.11 8.45 -19.12
CA ARG A 96 -6.09 7.36 -18.94
C ARG A 96 -7.53 7.86 -19.05
N ARG A 97 -7.83 9.03 -18.48
CA ARG A 97 -9.17 9.65 -18.55
C ARG A 97 -9.52 10.04 -19.99
N ALA A 98 -8.57 10.60 -20.74
CA ALA A 98 -8.78 10.96 -22.14
C ALA A 98 -9.14 9.71 -22.99
N LEU A 99 -8.42 8.60 -22.79
CA LEU A 99 -8.70 7.34 -23.47
C LEU A 99 -10.10 6.79 -23.15
N GLN A 100 -10.56 6.91 -21.89
CA GLN A 100 -11.91 6.50 -21.50
C GLN A 100 -13.00 7.35 -22.15
N ASN A 101 -12.68 8.60 -22.49
CA ASN A 101 -13.61 9.56 -23.09
C ASN A 101 -13.61 9.51 -24.63
N GLY A 102 -12.85 8.59 -25.26
CA GLY A 102 -12.84 8.41 -26.71
C GLY A 102 -12.12 9.51 -27.50
N LEU A 103 -11.18 10.21 -26.86
CA LEU A 103 -10.28 11.19 -27.49
C LEU A 103 -8.88 10.61 -27.72
#